data_AF-A0A8C2LND7-F1
#
_entry.id   AF-A0A8C2LND7-F1
#
_cell.length_a   1.000
_cell.length_b   1.000
_cell.length_c   1.000
_cell.angle_alpha   90.00
_cell.angle_beta   90.00
_cell.angle_gamma   90.00
#
_symmetry.space_group_name_H-M   'P 1'
#
loop_
_entity.id
_entity.type
_entity.pdbx_description
1 polymer ?
#
loop_
_entity_poly.entity_id
_entity_poly.type
_entity_poly.pdbx_seq_one_letter_code
_entity_poly.pdbx_strand_id
1 'polypeptide(L)' 'MTNTKGKKKVVPLATHMRIYKGDTVDIKGMGTTVQKGMPHKCYHDKTGRVYNVTQHAVGIIVNKQPCCYSNQQLKLDK' A
#
# COMPACT_ATOMS: atom_id res chain seq x y z
N MET A 1 -4.46 -9.91 4.65
CA MET A 1 -4.02 -10.68 5.87
C MET A 1 -2.50 -10.99 5.94
N THR A 2 -1.74 -10.41 6.87
CA THR A 2 -0.53 -11.04 7.49
C THR A 2 -0.47 -10.55 8.93
N ASN A 3 -1.21 -11.22 9.81
CA ASN A 3 -0.90 -11.19 11.22
C ASN A 3 -0.58 -12.61 11.63
N THR A 4 0.67 -13.02 11.40
CA THR A 4 1.24 -14.17 12.10
C THR A 4 1.31 -13.73 13.55
N LYS A 5 0.43 -14.29 14.41
CA LYS A 5 0.39 -14.06 15.86
C LYS A 5 1.82 -14.12 16.42
N GLY A 6 2.49 -12.97 16.57
CA GLY A 6 3.90 -12.90 17.01
C GLY A 6 4.80 -11.86 16.32
N LYS A 7 4.45 -11.32 15.15
CA LYS A 7 5.30 -10.34 14.45
C LYS A 7 4.97 -8.88 14.83
N LYS A 8 5.29 -8.46 16.06
CA LYS A 8 5.34 -7.04 16.49
C LYS A 8 6.72 -6.42 16.18
N LYS A 9 7.26 -6.64 14.99
CA LYS A 9 8.64 -6.20 14.67
C LYS A 9 8.66 -5.16 13.56
N VAL A 10 9.60 -4.24 13.72
CA VAL A 10 10.06 -3.22 12.76
C VAL A 10 9.91 -3.74 11.34
N VAL A 11 9.34 -2.90 10.46
CA VAL A 11 9.14 -3.26 9.05
C VAL A 11 10.51 -3.63 8.45
N PRO A 12 10.65 -4.81 7.83
CA PRO A 12 11.93 -5.24 7.30
C PRO A 12 12.39 -4.28 6.20
N LEU A 13 13.70 -4.04 6.12
CA LEU A 13 14.31 -3.14 5.14
C LEU A 13 13.92 -3.49 3.69
N ALA A 14 13.70 -4.78 3.42
CA ALA A 14 13.26 -5.30 2.13
C ALA A 14 11.93 -4.70 1.63
N THR A 15 11.05 -4.20 2.49
CA THR A 15 9.79 -3.57 2.08
C THR A 15 10.01 -2.16 1.51
N HIS A 16 11.00 -1.43 2.04
CA HIS A 16 11.30 -0.06 1.61
C HIS A 16 12.16 0.00 0.34
N MET A 17 12.99 -1.02 0.11
CA MET A 17 13.92 -1.09 -1.02
C MET A 17 13.27 -1.67 -2.29
N ARG A 18 11.94 -1.86 -2.32
CA ARG A 18 11.25 -2.40 -3.50
C ARG A 18 11.23 -1.37 -4.61
N ILE A 19 11.64 -1.81 -5.79
CA ILE A 19 11.56 -1.02 -7.02
C ILE A 19 10.20 -1.32 -7.66
N TYR A 20 9.41 -0.27 -7.91
CA TYR A 20 8.09 -0.38 -8.54
C TYR A 20 8.14 0.25 -9.95
N LYS A 21 7.85 -0.52 -11.00
CA LYS A 21 7.85 -0.03 -12.39
C LYS A 21 6.68 -0.61 -13.19
N GLY A 22 5.52 0.05 -13.14
CA GLY A 22 4.35 -0.34 -13.95
C GLY A 22 3.73 -1.70 -13.58
N ASP A 23 4.16 -2.29 -12.47
CA ASP A 23 3.74 -3.60 -11.97
C ASP A 23 2.32 -3.58 -11.40
N THR A 24 1.72 -4.77 -11.35
CA THR A 24 0.47 -5.02 -10.63
C THR A 24 0.79 -5.22 -9.15
N VAL A 25 0.22 -4.38 -8.30
CA VAL A 25 0.54 -4.31 -6.86
C VAL A 25 -0.69 -4.55 -6.01
N ASP A 26 -0.52 -5.29 -4.92
CA ASP A 26 -1.54 -5.52 -3.90
C ASP A 26 -1.52 -4.41 -2.84
N ILE A 27 -2.71 -3.89 -2.49
CA ILE A 27 -2.87 -2.87 -1.46
C ILE A 27 -3.14 -3.57 -0.14
N LYS A 28 -2.07 -3.74 0.63
CA LYS A 28 -2.13 -4.36 1.95
C LYS A 28 -1.83 -3.35 3.05
N GLY A 29 -2.81 -3.13 3.92
CA GLY A 29 -2.63 -2.31 5.11
C GLY A 29 -1.73 -3.00 6.14
N MET A 30 -0.64 -2.33 6.54
CA MET A 30 0.20 -2.75 7.65
C MET A 30 -0.38 -2.22 8.97
N GLY A 31 -0.79 -3.11 9.87
CA GLY A 31 -1.34 -2.74 11.17
C GLY A 31 -0.26 -2.12 12.06
N THR A 32 -0.49 -0.89 12.51
CA THR A 32 0.19 -0.15 13.60
C THR A 32 1.62 0.35 13.41
N THR A 33 2.40 -0.12 12.43
CA THR A 33 3.83 0.28 12.28
C THR A 33 4.05 1.50 11.39
N VAL A 34 3.26 1.66 10.33
CA VAL A 34 3.34 2.80 9.40
C VAL A 34 1.97 3.45 9.39
N GLN A 35 1.89 4.72 9.84
CA GLN A 35 0.61 5.41 9.97
C GLN A 35 0.32 6.37 8.81
N LYS A 36 1.32 7.07 8.26
CA LYS A 36 1.06 7.97 7.13
C LYS A 36 1.04 7.13 5.86
N GLY A 37 0.22 7.58 4.92
CA GLY A 37 0.01 6.85 3.66
C GLY A 37 -0.74 5.54 3.75
N MET A 38 -1.34 5.21 4.91
CA MET A 38 -2.15 4.01 5.05
C MET A 38 -3.32 4.02 4.05
N PRO A 39 -3.58 2.87 3.39
CA PRO A 39 -4.74 2.73 2.53
C PRO A 39 -6.03 2.90 3.32
N HIS A 40 -7.04 3.51 2.71
CA HIS A 40 -8.37 3.55 3.31
C HIS A 40 -8.94 2.12 3.32
N LYS A 41 -9.79 1.78 4.30
CA LYS A 41 -10.33 0.43 4.48
C LYS A 41 -10.99 -0.13 3.21
N CYS A 42 -11.60 0.72 2.39
CA CYS A 42 -12.24 0.30 1.15
C CYS A 42 -11.28 -0.12 0.02
N TYR A 43 -9.97 0.06 0.19
CA TYR A 43 -8.93 -0.41 -0.74
C TYR A 43 -8.12 -1.59 -0.19
N HIS A 44 -8.41 -2.05 1.02
CA HIS A 44 -7.73 -3.22 1.56
C HIS A 44 -7.99 -4.44 0.66
N ASP A 45 -6.92 -5.21 0.42
CA ASP A 45 -6.93 -6.41 -0.42
C ASP A 45 -7.37 -6.17 -1.88
N LYS A 46 -7.32 -4.91 -2.34
CA LYS A 46 -7.48 -4.58 -3.77
C LYS A 46 -6.16 -4.65 -4.49
N THR A 47 -6.25 -4.97 -5.77
CA THR A 47 -5.10 -4.99 -6.68
C THR A 47 -5.27 -3.88 -7.70
N GLY A 48 -4.19 -3.19 -8.02
CA GLY A 48 -4.20 -2.10 -8.98
C GLY A 48 -2.87 -1.97 -9.72
N ARG A 49 -2.82 -1.04 -10.66
CA ARG A 49 -1.62 -0.74 -11.45
C ARG A 49 -0.98 0.55 -11.00
N VAL A 50 0.33 0.57 -10.94
CA VAL A 50 1.09 1.78 -10.58
C VAL A 50 0.98 2.82 -11.70
N TYR A 51 0.59 4.05 -11.36
CA TYR A 51 0.54 5.19 -12.30
C TYR A 51 1.64 6.21 -12.06
N ASN A 52 1.99 6.45 -10.80
CA ASN A 52 3.00 7.45 -10.43
C ASN A 52 3.89 6.89 -9.31
N VAL A 53 5.18 7.21 -9.41
CA VAL A 53 6.20 6.82 -8.44
C VAL A 53 6.86 8.08 -7.93
N THR A 54 6.84 8.26 -6.62
CA THR A 54 7.49 9.39 -5.93
C THR A 54 8.49 8.85 -4.91
N GLN A 55 9.36 9.71 -4.38
CA GLN A 55 10.45 9.33 -3.47
C GLN A 55 10.02 8.47 -2.27
N HIS A 56 8.82 8.74 -1.73
CA HIS A 56 8.29 8.09 -0.54
C HIS A 56 6.87 7.58 -0.74
N ALA A 57 6.36 7.51 -1.98
CA ALA A 57 4.97 7.10 -2.19
C ALA A 57 4.75 6.51 -3.58
N VAL A 58 3.81 5.56 -3.67
CA VAL A 58 3.38 4.95 -4.92
C VAL A 58 1.91 5.28 -5.13
N GLY A 59 1.59 5.81 -6.29
CA GLY A 59 0.24 6.07 -6.75
C GLY A 59 -0.29 4.84 -7.49
N ILE A 60 -1.45 4.32 -7.08
CA ILE A 60 -2.07 3.14 -7.68
C ILE A 60 -3.45 3.49 -8.22
N ILE A 61 -3.72 3.10 -9.47
CA ILE A 61 -5.06 3.13 -10.06
C ILE A 61 -5.75 1.83 -9.70
N VAL A 62 -6.90 1.95 -9.04
CA VAL A 62 -7.75 0.81 -8.65
C VAL A 62 -9.11 0.98 -9.32
N ASN A 63 -9.52 -0.01 -10.10
CA ASN A 63 -10.87 -0.05 -10.63
C ASN A 63 -11.84 -0.36 -9.50
N LYS A 64 -12.65 0.63 -9.11
CA LYS A 64 -13.59 0.48 -8.02
C LYS A 64 -15.02 0.40 -8.53
N GLN A 65 -15.76 -0.59 -8.05
CA GLN A 65 -17.22 -0.63 -8.18
C GLN A 65 -17.81 0.55 -7.37
N PRO A 66 -18.96 1.12 -7.77
CA PRO A 66 -19.41 2.49 -7.43
C PRO A 66 -19.63 2.78 -5.94
N CYS A 67 -19.44 1.80 -5.06
CA CYS A 67 -19.59 1.99 -3.61
C CYS A 67 -18.59 2.98 -3.01
N CYS A 68 -17.51 3.35 -3.72
CA CYS A 68 -16.57 4.35 -3.20
C CYS A 68 -15.96 5.14 -4.41
N TYR A 69 -15.51 6.40 -4.25
CA TYR A 69 -14.79 7.16 -5.30
C TYR A 69 -13.49 7.73 -4.73
N SER A 70 -12.33 7.24 -5.20
CA SER A 70 -11.06 7.98 -5.16
C SER A 70 -9.91 7.19 -5.79
N ASN A 71 -8.89 7.91 -6.25
CA ASN A 71 -7.56 7.35 -6.52
C ASN A 71 -6.73 7.50 -5.24
N GLN A 72 -5.94 6.49 -4.86
CA GLN A 72 -5.17 6.53 -3.62
C GLN A 72 -3.67 6.54 -3.87
N GLN A 73 -2.98 7.53 -3.28
CA GLN A 73 -1.53 7.59 -3.17
C GLN A 73 -1.11 6.98 -1.82
N LEU A 74 -0.37 5.86 -1.86
CA LEU A 74 0.19 5.24 -0.66
C LEU A 74 1.52 5.89 -0.32
N LYS A 75 1.65 6.53 0.85
CA LYS A 75 2.95 6.99 1.38
C LYS A 75 3.61 5.85 2.15
N LEU A 76 4.83 5.51 1.74
CA LEU A 76 5.78 4.71 2.48
C LEU A 76 6.60 5.69 3.33
N ASP A 77 6.23 5.84 4.60
CA ASP A 77 7.07 6.63 5.51
C ASP A 77 8.41 5.94 5.72
N LYS A 78 9.49 6.71 5.59
CA LYS A 78 10.81 6.37 6.13
C LYS A 78 10.79 6.37 7.66
#